data_AF-A0A9Q0EH10-F1
#
_entry.id   AF-A0A9Q0EH10-F1
#
_cell.length_a   1.000
_cell.length_b   1.000
_cell.length_c   1.000
_cell.angle_alpha   90.00
_cell.angle_beta   90.00
_cell.angle_gamma   90.00
#
_symmetry.space_group_name_H-M   'P 1'
#
loop_
_entity.id
_entity.type
_entity.pdbx_description
1 polymer ?
#
loop_
_entity_poly.entity_id
_entity_poly.type
_entity_poly.pdbx_seq_one_letter_code
_entity_poly.pdbx_strand_id
1 'polypeptide(L)'
;MLGLSVLMWNICSVSELSSENMRTCFQIVNAYIYLSATDFLQNYAEGLCRSFCELLQDITNEGQVQVLKVVEIALKVSPILGAHMFQPLLPAVLRGVVDGEKYPVVMSTYLGITGRVLLQNSSFFSSLLTQMASECNQGIDQLLGNVIEMWVDRMDNITQPERRKLSSLALLSLLPSENSVIQDKFCGIVNICVEALHDVMTEDSDTGTFRDCMLMSQFEEPKLSDDEEPPTEQDKRKRLMALEDPVHSVSLQQFVYEKLKAQQALMGDQAFGLLMETVDTEIVQQLQQFLRGL
;
A
#
# COMPACT_ATOMS: atom_id res chain seq x y z
N MET A 1 -14.56 -7.98 -27.20
CA MET A 1 -15.57 -8.27 -26.15
C MET A 1 -15.88 -9.75 -26.01
N LEU A 2 -16.26 -10.49 -27.07
CA LEU A 2 -16.57 -11.94 -26.98
C LEU A 2 -15.42 -12.83 -26.45
N GLY A 3 -14.16 -12.51 -26.75
CA GLY A 3 -13.02 -13.25 -26.21
C GLY A 3 -12.80 -13.05 -24.70
N LEU A 4 -13.17 -11.87 -24.18
CA LEU A 4 -13.01 -11.52 -22.77
C LEU A 4 -14.06 -12.21 -21.89
N SER A 5 -15.30 -12.31 -22.38
CA SER A 5 -16.38 -13.02 -21.71
C SER A 5 -16.13 -14.53 -21.61
N VAL A 6 -15.50 -15.13 -22.63
CA VAL A 6 -15.11 -16.56 -22.62
C VAL A 6 -13.92 -16.79 -21.69
N LEU A 7 -12.92 -15.90 -21.70
CA LEU A 7 -11.80 -15.95 -20.75
C LEU A 7 -12.29 -15.77 -19.31
N MET A 8 -13.26 -14.88 -19.07
CA MET A 8 -13.86 -14.67 -17.76
C MET A 8 -14.67 -15.89 -17.29
N TRP A 9 -15.36 -16.60 -18.20
CA TRP A 9 -16.00 -17.88 -17.88
C TRP A 9 -15.00 -18.94 -17.41
N ASN A 10 -13.81 -18.98 -18.05
CA ASN A 10 -12.71 -19.84 -17.64
C ASN A 10 -12.00 -19.36 -16.36
N ILE A 11 -11.97 -18.04 -16.10
CA ILE A 11 -11.45 -17.46 -14.86
C ILE A 11 -12.43 -17.65 -13.69
N CYS A 12 -13.74 -17.65 -13.92
CA CYS A 12 -14.74 -17.96 -12.89
C CYS A 12 -14.76 -19.46 -12.54
N SER A 13 -14.20 -20.33 -13.39
CA SER A 13 -13.99 -21.77 -13.13
C SER A 13 -12.58 -22.07 -12.59
N VAL A 14 -11.91 -21.08 -11.99
CA VAL A 14 -10.54 -21.16 -11.46
C VAL A 14 -10.30 -22.30 -10.46
N SER A 15 -11.34 -22.85 -9.84
CA SER A 15 -11.22 -24.03 -8.97
C SER A 15 -10.69 -25.29 -9.69
N GLU A 16 -10.79 -25.37 -11.03
CA GLU A 16 -10.38 -26.56 -11.81
C GLU A 16 -9.07 -26.38 -12.61
N LEU A 17 -8.38 -25.24 -12.50
CA LEU A 17 -7.19 -24.92 -13.31
C LEU A 17 -5.86 -25.28 -12.62
N SER A 18 -4.86 -25.67 -13.41
CA SER A 18 -3.48 -25.82 -12.92
C SER A 18 -2.89 -24.48 -12.44
N SER A 19 -1.89 -24.52 -11.56
CA SER A 19 -1.22 -23.33 -11.02
C SER A 19 -0.62 -22.41 -12.11
N GLU A 20 -0.16 -23.00 -13.22
CA GLU A 20 0.37 -22.27 -14.37
C GLU A 20 -0.74 -21.52 -15.12
N ASN A 21 -1.87 -22.17 -15.38
CA ASN A 21 -3.03 -21.55 -16.02
C ASN A 21 -3.56 -20.38 -15.18
N MET A 22 -3.61 -20.54 -13.85
CA MET A 22 -4.02 -19.48 -12.92
C MET A 22 -3.09 -18.26 -13.00
N ARG A 23 -1.78 -18.47 -13.05
CA ARG A 23 -0.80 -17.38 -13.22
C ARG A 23 -1.02 -16.61 -14.51
N THR A 24 -1.20 -17.32 -15.63
CA THR A 24 -1.49 -16.69 -16.93
C THR A 24 -2.82 -15.92 -16.90
N CYS A 25 -3.86 -16.48 -16.28
CA CYS A 25 -5.14 -15.79 -16.08
C CYS A 25 -4.96 -14.45 -15.34
N PHE A 26 -4.21 -14.42 -14.24
CA PHE A 26 -3.96 -13.18 -13.50
C PHE A 26 -3.12 -12.18 -14.28
N GLN A 27 -2.15 -12.63 -15.08
CA GLN A 27 -1.41 -11.75 -15.97
C GLN A 27 -2.32 -11.09 -17.01
N ILE A 28 -3.27 -11.84 -17.58
CA ILE A 28 -4.25 -11.32 -18.54
C ILE A 28 -5.18 -10.31 -17.85
N VAL A 29 -5.69 -10.63 -16.66
CA VAL A 29 -6.52 -9.70 -15.87
C VAL A 29 -5.77 -8.40 -15.60
N ASN A 30 -4.52 -8.48 -15.12
CA ASN A 30 -3.68 -7.32 -14.87
C ASN A 30 -3.47 -6.50 -16.15
N ALA A 31 -3.23 -7.16 -17.28
CA ALA A 31 -3.08 -6.47 -18.56
C ALA A 31 -4.32 -5.65 -18.93
N TYR A 32 -5.52 -6.19 -18.69
CA TYR A 32 -6.77 -5.46 -18.93
C TYR A 32 -7.02 -4.32 -17.93
N ILE A 33 -6.66 -4.51 -16.65
CA ILE A 33 -6.73 -3.43 -15.66
C ILE A 33 -5.83 -2.25 -16.08
N TYR A 34 -4.60 -2.52 -16.53
CA TYR A 34 -3.70 -1.48 -17.03
C TYR A 34 -4.16 -0.85 -18.35
N LEU A 35 -4.94 -1.57 -19.17
CA LEU A 35 -5.40 -1.09 -20.47
C LEU A 35 -6.61 -0.15 -20.34
N SER A 36 -7.61 -0.54 -19.57
CA SER A 36 -8.79 0.29 -19.26
C SER A 36 -9.38 -0.15 -17.93
N ALA A 37 -8.89 0.45 -16.84
CA ALA A 37 -9.32 0.08 -15.49
C ALA A 37 -10.81 0.32 -15.29
N THR A 38 -11.35 1.47 -15.71
CA THR A 38 -12.76 1.81 -15.51
C THR A 38 -13.68 0.82 -16.22
N ASP A 39 -13.47 0.60 -17.53
CA ASP A 39 -14.32 -0.32 -18.30
C ASP A 39 -14.19 -1.75 -17.78
N PHE A 40 -12.97 -2.20 -17.48
CA PHE A 40 -12.76 -3.56 -17.01
C PHE A 40 -13.40 -3.78 -15.64
N LEU A 41 -13.15 -2.88 -14.69
CA LEU A 41 -13.64 -3.04 -13.33
C LEU A 41 -15.17 -2.99 -13.27
N GLN A 42 -15.81 -2.05 -13.99
CA GLN A 42 -17.27 -1.92 -14.00
C GLN A 42 -17.98 -3.13 -14.61
N ASN A 43 -17.38 -3.80 -15.60
CA ASN A 43 -18.05 -4.89 -16.32
C ASN A 43 -17.71 -6.27 -15.74
N TYR A 44 -16.57 -6.42 -15.06
CA TYR A 44 -16.05 -7.75 -14.72
C TYR A 44 -15.58 -7.93 -13.27
N ALA A 45 -15.34 -6.85 -12.52
CA ALA A 45 -14.77 -6.99 -11.17
C ALA A 45 -15.72 -7.65 -10.18
N GLU A 46 -17.03 -7.52 -10.33
CA GLU A 46 -18.01 -8.18 -9.44
C GLU A 46 -17.87 -9.72 -9.49
N GLY A 47 -17.89 -10.30 -10.70
CA GLY A 47 -17.70 -11.75 -10.88
C GLY A 47 -16.31 -12.23 -10.46
N LEU A 48 -15.29 -11.41 -10.73
CA LEU A 48 -13.92 -11.70 -10.31
C LEU A 48 -13.78 -11.70 -8.78
N CYS A 49 -14.34 -10.69 -8.11
CA CYS A 49 -14.32 -10.54 -6.66
C CYS A 49 -15.02 -11.72 -6.00
N ARG A 50 -16.19 -12.13 -6.50
CA ARG A 50 -16.88 -13.34 -6.01
C ARG A 50 -16.00 -14.59 -6.14
N SER A 51 -15.39 -14.79 -7.31
CA SER A 51 -14.51 -15.94 -7.56
C SER A 51 -13.29 -15.92 -6.63
N PHE A 52 -12.74 -14.74 -6.35
CA PHE A 52 -11.63 -14.57 -5.40
C PHE A 52 -12.06 -14.88 -3.96
N CYS A 53 -13.25 -14.44 -3.52
CA CYS A 53 -13.78 -14.76 -2.20
C CYS A 53 -13.93 -16.28 -2.00
N GLU A 54 -14.39 -17.00 -3.03
CA GLU A 54 -14.53 -18.45 -3.00
C GLU A 54 -13.15 -19.13 -2.98
N LEU A 55 -12.22 -18.68 -3.84
CA LEU A 55 -10.88 -19.26 -3.97
C LEU A 55 -10.01 -19.09 -2.73
N LEU A 56 -10.09 -17.93 -2.06
CA LEU A 56 -9.25 -17.64 -0.88
C LEU A 56 -9.53 -18.55 0.31
N GLN A 57 -10.65 -19.28 0.32
CA GLN A 57 -11.01 -20.21 1.39
C GLN A 57 -10.19 -21.49 1.37
N ASP A 58 -9.69 -21.93 0.21
CA ASP A 58 -9.05 -23.24 0.04
C ASP A 58 -7.87 -23.19 -0.95
N ILE A 59 -7.03 -22.16 -0.82
CA ILE A 59 -5.81 -22.00 -1.63
C ILE A 59 -4.57 -21.85 -0.75
N THR A 60 -3.42 -22.26 -1.28
CA THR A 60 -2.12 -22.05 -0.65
C THR A 60 -1.83 -20.56 -0.44
N ASN A 61 -1.00 -20.24 0.54
CA ASN A 61 -0.56 -18.86 0.81
C ASN A 61 0.06 -18.18 -0.42
N GLU A 62 0.77 -18.93 -1.26
CA GLU A 62 1.29 -18.39 -2.54
C GLU A 62 0.14 -17.98 -3.45
N GLY A 63 -0.88 -18.82 -3.61
CA GLY A 63 -2.06 -18.51 -4.40
C GLY A 63 -2.84 -17.32 -3.84
N GLN A 64 -2.99 -17.22 -2.51
CA GLN A 64 -3.58 -16.05 -1.85
C GLN A 64 -2.84 -14.77 -2.24
N VAL A 65 -1.50 -14.77 -2.15
CA VAL A 65 -0.68 -13.62 -2.55
C VAL A 65 -0.91 -13.25 -4.02
N GLN A 66 -1.02 -14.22 -4.92
CA GLN A 66 -1.26 -13.94 -6.34
C GLN A 66 -2.63 -13.28 -6.57
N VAL A 67 -3.68 -13.78 -5.92
CA VAL A 67 -5.03 -13.19 -5.97
C VAL A 67 -5.01 -11.76 -5.44
N LEU A 68 -4.44 -11.57 -4.26
CA LEU A 68 -4.40 -10.27 -3.58
C LEU A 68 -3.55 -9.25 -4.34
N LYS A 69 -2.51 -9.66 -5.06
CA LYS A 69 -1.75 -8.78 -5.97
C LYS A 69 -2.62 -8.21 -7.10
N VAL A 70 -3.59 -8.98 -7.62
CA VAL A 70 -4.54 -8.46 -8.62
C VAL A 70 -5.42 -7.38 -7.99
N VAL A 71 -5.91 -7.60 -6.77
CA VAL A 71 -6.68 -6.60 -6.00
C VAL A 71 -5.84 -5.35 -5.75
N GLU A 72 -4.59 -5.51 -5.32
CA GLU A 72 -3.66 -4.40 -5.08
C GLU A 72 -3.41 -3.58 -6.36
N ILE A 73 -3.27 -4.22 -7.52
CA ILE A 73 -3.15 -3.53 -8.81
C ILE A 73 -4.41 -2.73 -9.15
N ALA A 74 -5.60 -3.29 -8.91
CA ALA A 74 -6.84 -2.56 -9.11
C ALA A 74 -6.94 -1.33 -8.21
N LEU A 75 -6.52 -1.43 -6.94
CA LEU A 75 -6.45 -0.31 -6.01
C LEU A 75 -5.41 0.74 -6.44
N LYS A 76 -4.25 0.31 -6.93
CA LYS A 76 -3.21 1.20 -7.44
C LYS A 76 -3.68 2.02 -8.64
N VAL A 77 -4.32 1.36 -9.62
CA VAL A 77 -4.74 1.99 -10.88
C VAL A 77 -6.06 2.77 -10.73
N SER A 78 -6.97 2.32 -9.85
CA SER A 78 -8.24 3.01 -9.60
C SER A 78 -8.63 2.93 -8.12
N PRO A 79 -8.09 3.80 -7.25
CA PRO A 79 -8.26 3.69 -5.80
C PRO A 79 -9.72 3.72 -5.31
N ILE A 80 -10.57 4.49 -5.99
CA ILE A 80 -11.99 4.61 -5.62
C ILE A 80 -12.79 3.41 -6.14
N LEU A 81 -12.73 3.17 -7.46
CA LEU A 81 -13.50 2.10 -8.08
C LEU A 81 -13.01 0.72 -7.65
N GLY A 82 -11.69 0.50 -7.60
CA GLY A 82 -11.08 -0.75 -7.15
C GLY A 82 -11.49 -1.10 -5.72
N ALA A 83 -11.45 -0.14 -4.80
CA ALA A 83 -11.86 -0.38 -3.41
C ALA A 83 -13.35 -0.74 -3.32
N HIS A 84 -14.20 -0.06 -4.10
CA HIS A 84 -15.62 -0.36 -4.13
C HIS A 84 -15.92 -1.76 -4.73
N MET A 85 -15.30 -2.10 -5.86
CA MET A 85 -15.52 -3.39 -6.54
C MET A 85 -15.02 -4.58 -5.71
N PHE A 86 -13.89 -4.42 -5.02
CA PHE A 86 -13.30 -5.47 -4.18
C PHE A 86 -13.68 -5.36 -2.69
N GLN A 87 -14.63 -4.50 -2.34
CA GLN A 87 -15.10 -4.31 -0.96
C GLN A 87 -15.38 -5.64 -0.21
N PRO A 88 -16.01 -6.68 -0.81
CA PRO A 88 -16.25 -7.95 -0.12
C PRO A 88 -15.00 -8.65 0.42
N LEU A 89 -13.82 -8.40 -0.16
CA LEU A 89 -12.54 -9.01 0.25
C LEU A 89 -11.81 -8.23 1.35
N LEU A 90 -12.01 -6.91 1.40
CA LEU A 90 -11.21 -6.02 2.25
C LEU A 90 -11.38 -6.25 3.76
N PRO A 91 -12.56 -6.63 4.29
CA PRO A 91 -12.68 -7.00 5.70
C PRO A 91 -11.81 -8.21 6.08
N ALA A 92 -11.68 -9.21 5.21
CA ALA A 92 -10.83 -10.37 5.47
C ALA A 92 -9.35 -9.99 5.48
N VAL A 93 -8.93 -9.10 4.57
CA VAL A 93 -7.56 -8.56 4.53
C VAL A 93 -7.22 -7.81 5.82
N LEU A 94 -8.08 -6.86 6.22
CA LEU A 94 -7.84 -6.07 7.43
C LEU A 94 -7.94 -6.93 8.70
N ARG A 95 -8.79 -7.96 8.71
CA ARG A 95 -8.82 -8.96 9.80
C ARG A 95 -7.52 -9.75 9.86
N GLY A 96 -6.97 -10.18 8.73
CA GLY A 96 -5.66 -10.84 8.68
C GLY A 96 -4.53 -9.98 9.24
N VAL A 97 -4.59 -8.65 9.09
CA VAL A 97 -3.65 -7.71 9.73
C VAL A 97 -3.81 -7.75 11.25
N VAL A 98 -5.03 -7.57 11.74
CA VAL A 98 -5.34 -7.48 13.18
C VAL A 98 -5.07 -8.80 13.91
N ASP A 99 -5.40 -9.92 13.29
CA ASP A 99 -5.18 -11.27 13.84
C ASP A 99 -3.70 -11.69 13.78
N GLY A 100 -2.85 -10.90 13.09
CA GLY A 100 -1.43 -11.14 12.97
C GLY A 100 -1.09 -12.34 12.10
N GLU A 101 -1.43 -12.23 10.81
CA GLU A 101 -1.11 -13.23 9.79
C GLU A 101 0.33 -13.78 9.94
N LYS A 102 0.42 -15.10 10.02
CA LYS A 102 1.63 -15.85 10.38
C LYS A 102 2.62 -15.93 9.22
N TYR A 103 2.13 -15.92 7.98
CA TYR A 103 2.96 -16.00 6.79
C TYR A 103 3.43 -14.60 6.38
N PRO A 104 4.73 -14.27 6.49
CA PRO A 104 5.23 -12.90 6.28
C PRO A 104 4.85 -12.29 4.94
N VAL A 105 4.87 -13.08 3.87
CA VAL A 105 4.54 -12.63 2.52
C VAL A 105 3.05 -12.29 2.39
N VAL A 106 2.17 -13.05 3.04
CA VAL A 106 0.73 -12.77 3.07
C VAL A 106 0.48 -11.52 3.90
N MET A 107 1.09 -11.42 5.10
CA MET A 107 1.01 -10.24 5.96
C MET A 107 1.48 -8.96 5.24
N SER A 108 2.63 -9.01 4.56
CA SER A 108 3.13 -7.89 3.74
C SER A 108 2.15 -7.51 2.62
N THR A 109 1.43 -8.48 2.05
CA THR A 109 0.41 -8.23 1.03
C THR A 109 -0.83 -7.57 1.64
N TYR A 110 -1.27 -8.02 2.81
CA TYR A 110 -2.37 -7.40 3.54
C TYR A 110 -2.06 -5.96 3.95
N LEU A 111 -0.87 -5.70 4.51
CA LEU A 111 -0.42 -4.35 4.84
C LEU A 111 -0.33 -3.46 3.60
N GLY A 112 0.14 -3.99 2.47
CA GLY A 112 0.15 -3.25 1.19
C GLY A 112 -1.24 -2.82 0.74
N ILE A 113 -2.21 -3.74 0.73
CA ILE A 113 -3.61 -3.45 0.38
C ILE A 113 -4.23 -2.43 1.35
N THR A 114 -4.07 -2.65 2.66
CA THR A 114 -4.57 -1.71 3.67
C THR A 114 -3.93 -0.33 3.50
N GLY A 115 -2.63 -0.27 3.17
CA GLY A 115 -1.89 0.96 2.91
C GLY A 115 -2.43 1.73 1.72
N ARG A 116 -2.76 1.04 0.63
CA ARG A 116 -3.41 1.65 -0.55
C ARG A 116 -4.76 2.26 -0.20
N VAL A 117 -5.59 1.51 0.51
CA VAL A 117 -6.93 1.96 0.91
C VAL A 117 -6.83 3.18 1.83
N LEU A 118 -5.97 3.13 2.86
CA LEU A 118 -5.75 4.24 3.78
C LEU A 118 -5.22 5.50 3.08
N LEU A 119 -4.14 5.36 2.29
CA LEU A 119 -3.45 6.49 1.67
C LEU A 119 -4.27 7.15 0.56
N GLN A 120 -4.95 6.36 -0.27
CA GLN A 120 -5.57 6.85 -1.52
C GLN A 120 -7.10 6.95 -1.43
N ASN A 121 -7.75 6.36 -0.42
CA ASN A 121 -9.20 6.38 -0.24
C ASN A 121 -9.61 6.34 1.24
N SER A 122 -9.19 7.36 1.99
CA SER A 122 -9.37 7.44 3.45
C SER A 122 -10.83 7.38 3.90
N SER A 123 -11.78 7.88 3.10
CA SER A 123 -13.22 7.80 3.41
C SER A 123 -13.73 6.36 3.37
N PHE A 124 -13.27 5.56 2.41
CA PHE A 124 -13.54 4.14 2.36
C PHE A 124 -12.86 3.41 3.53
N PHE A 125 -11.61 3.74 3.85
CA PHE A 125 -10.91 3.16 5.00
C PHE A 125 -11.68 3.37 6.32
N SER A 126 -12.17 4.58 6.58
CA SER A 126 -12.99 4.87 7.76
C SER A 126 -14.30 4.07 7.79
N SER A 127 -14.92 3.86 6.62
CA SER A 127 -16.13 3.04 6.49
C SER A 127 -15.83 1.56 6.76
N LEU A 128 -14.71 1.06 6.26
CA LEU A 128 -14.23 -0.30 6.48
C LEU A 128 -13.91 -0.55 7.97
N LEU A 129 -13.22 0.39 8.62
CA LEU A 129 -12.95 0.34 10.06
C LEU A 129 -14.26 0.33 10.87
N THR A 130 -15.23 1.16 10.50
CA THR A 130 -16.53 1.22 11.17
C THR A 130 -17.27 -0.13 11.06
N GLN A 131 -17.28 -0.72 9.87
CA GLN A 131 -17.87 -2.04 9.63
C GLN A 131 -17.19 -3.10 10.51
N MET A 132 -15.85 -3.15 10.49
CA MET A 132 -15.11 -4.15 11.24
C MET A 132 -15.19 -3.98 12.77
N ALA A 133 -15.22 -2.73 13.25
CA ALA A 133 -15.41 -2.43 14.66
C ALA A 133 -16.76 -2.97 15.16
N SER A 134 -17.81 -2.82 14.34
CA SER A 134 -19.13 -3.40 14.59
C SER A 134 -19.10 -4.94 14.61
N GLU A 135 -18.47 -5.56 13.61
CA GLU A 135 -18.35 -7.04 13.53
C GLU A 135 -17.57 -7.64 14.71
N CYS A 136 -16.51 -6.95 15.17
CA CYS A 136 -15.66 -7.40 16.26
C CYS A 136 -16.16 -6.94 17.65
N ASN A 137 -17.28 -6.23 17.75
CA ASN A 137 -17.80 -5.63 18.99
C ASN A 137 -16.76 -4.80 19.77
N GLN A 138 -15.96 -4.00 19.06
CA GLN A 138 -14.93 -3.13 19.66
C GLN A 138 -15.08 -1.69 19.18
N GLY A 139 -14.47 -0.73 19.88
CA GLY A 139 -14.46 0.68 19.46
C GLY A 139 -13.65 0.89 18.18
N ILE A 140 -14.04 1.84 17.34
CA ILE A 140 -13.33 2.19 16.10
C ILE A 140 -11.88 2.60 16.40
N ASP A 141 -11.68 3.44 17.41
CA ASP A 141 -10.35 3.90 17.82
C ASP A 141 -9.50 2.75 18.34
N GLN A 142 -10.09 1.82 19.10
CA GLN A 142 -9.38 0.64 19.58
C GLN A 142 -8.94 -0.26 18.42
N LEU A 143 -9.81 -0.50 17.43
CA LEU A 143 -9.45 -1.26 16.24
C LEU A 143 -8.35 -0.56 15.44
N LEU A 144 -8.43 0.76 15.25
CA LEU A 144 -7.39 1.54 14.58
C LEU A 144 -6.04 1.42 15.31
N GLY A 145 -6.05 1.54 16.64
CA GLY A 145 -4.86 1.34 17.46
C GLY A 145 -4.23 -0.04 17.27
N ASN A 146 -5.05 -1.10 17.26
CA ASN A 146 -4.60 -2.47 17.01
C ASN A 146 -4.02 -2.64 15.60
N VAL A 147 -4.64 -2.00 14.59
CA VAL A 147 -4.13 -2.02 13.21
C VAL A 147 -2.76 -1.36 13.14
N ILE A 148 -2.58 -0.18 13.74
CA ILE A 148 -1.29 0.54 13.72
C ILE A 148 -0.23 -0.26 14.49
N GLU A 149 -0.57 -0.81 15.65
CA GLU A 149 0.33 -1.65 16.45
C GLU A 149 0.80 -2.87 15.67
N MET A 150 -0.13 -3.63 15.09
CA MET A 150 0.21 -4.78 14.25
C MET A 150 1.01 -4.41 13.01
N TRP A 151 0.79 -3.21 12.45
CA TRP A 151 1.57 -2.70 11.33
C TRP A 151 3.02 -2.47 11.72
N VAL A 152 3.23 -1.81 12.87
CA VAL A 152 4.57 -1.53 13.42
C VAL A 152 5.27 -2.84 13.75
N ASP A 153 4.61 -3.75 14.45
CA ASP A 153 5.13 -5.06 14.87
C ASP A 153 5.48 -6.02 13.72
N ARG A 154 4.99 -5.74 12.50
CA ARG A 154 5.16 -6.60 11.33
C ARG A 154 5.82 -5.89 10.16
N MET A 155 6.40 -4.71 10.39
CA MET A 155 7.13 -3.97 9.37
C MET A 155 8.29 -4.79 8.78
N ASP A 156 8.98 -5.58 9.60
CA ASP A 156 10.08 -6.46 9.16
C ASP A 156 9.66 -7.53 8.12
N ASN A 157 8.36 -7.86 8.04
CA ASN A 157 7.86 -8.75 6.99
C ASN A 157 7.89 -8.10 5.59
N ILE A 158 8.01 -6.77 5.53
CA ILE A 158 8.07 -6.00 4.29
C ILE A 158 9.53 -5.78 3.93
N THR A 159 10.01 -6.48 2.92
CA THR A 159 11.42 -6.39 2.45
C THR A 159 11.61 -5.47 1.26
N GLN A 160 10.54 -5.10 0.56
CA GLN A 160 10.60 -4.27 -0.65
C GLN A 160 10.55 -2.78 -0.27
N PRO A 161 11.55 -1.95 -0.65
CA PRO A 161 11.58 -0.52 -0.31
C PRO A 161 10.30 0.24 -0.70
N GLU A 162 9.73 -0.10 -1.86
CA GLU A 162 8.49 0.51 -2.37
C GLU A 162 7.30 0.28 -1.43
N ARG A 163 7.19 -0.93 -0.86
CA ARG A 163 6.14 -1.29 0.10
C ARG A 163 6.39 -0.70 1.48
N ARG A 164 7.66 -0.55 1.87
CA ARG A 164 8.05 0.13 3.12
C ARG A 164 7.72 1.63 3.04
N LYS A 165 8.03 2.26 1.91
CA LYS A 165 7.61 3.63 1.58
C LYS A 165 6.09 3.78 1.57
N LEU A 166 5.34 2.87 0.94
CA LEU A 166 3.87 2.88 0.99
C LEU A 166 3.34 2.85 2.43
N SER A 167 3.88 1.97 3.28
CA SER A 167 3.47 1.85 4.69
C SER A 167 3.72 3.15 5.45
N SER A 168 4.89 3.75 5.26
CA SER A 168 5.24 5.04 5.85
C SER A 168 4.31 6.16 5.39
N LEU A 169 4.09 6.32 4.08
CA LEU A 169 3.15 7.31 3.53
C LEU A 169 1.74 7.11 4.08
N ALA A 170 1.26 5.86 4.14
CA ALA A 170 -0.07 5.53 4.63
C ALA A 170 -0.23 5.89 6.12
N LEU A 171 0.70 5.49 6.98
CA LEU A 171 0.62 5.80 8.42
C LEU A 171 0.78 7.31 8.68
N LEU A 172 1.68 7.99 7.97
CA LEU A 172 1.81 9.45 8.04
C LEU A 172 0.56 10.19 7.55
N SER A 173 -0.23 9.59 6.66
CA SER A 173 -1.48 10.20 6.19
C SER A 173 -2.52 10.37 7.30
N LEU A 174 -2.39 9.61 8.39
CA LEU A 174 -3.20 9.77 9.61
C LEU A 174 -2.87 11.06 10.36
N LEU A 175 -1.74 11.71 10.07
CA LEU A 175 -1.37 13.01 10.61
C LEU A 175 -1.82 14.14 9.66
N PRO A 176 -2.15 15.33 10.17
CA PRO A 176 -2.25 15.65 11.59
C PRO A 176 -3.54 15.10 12.23
N SER A 177 -3.52 14.81 13.54
CA SER A 177 -4.67 14.27 14.28
C SER A 177 -4.71 14.65 15.76
N GLU A 178 -5.92 14.93 16.25
CA GLU A 178 -6.25 15.11 17.67
C GLU A 178 -6.70 13.80 18.35
N ASN A 179 -6.79 12.70 17.58
CA ASN A 179 -7.23 11.41 18.12
C ASN A 179 -6.15 10.85 19.07
N SER A 180 -6.55 10.57 20.31
CA SER A 180 -5.63 10.10 21.34
C SER A 180 -4.95 8.79 20.97
N VAL A 181 -5.63 7.87 20.29
CA VAL A 181 -5.03 6.59 19.86
C VAL A 181 -3.94 6.80 18.81
N ILE A 182 -4.14 7.73 17.87
CA ILE A 182 -3.09 8.06 16.89
C ILE A 182 -1.89 8.71 17.59
N GLN A 183 -2.13 9.55 18.60
CA GLN A 183 -1.07 10.17 19.41
C GLN A 183 -0.32 9.12 20.25
N ASP A 184 -1.03 8.18 20.87
CA ASP A 184 -0.44 7.08 21.64
C ASP A 184 0.44 6.18 20.76
N LYS A 185 0.10 6.04 19.47
CA LYS A 185 0.87 5.27 18.48
C LYS A 185 1.87 6.11 17.68
N PHE A 186 2.05 7.40 18.00
CA PHE A 186 2.87 8.32 17.24
C PHE A 186 4.33 7.86 17.12
N CYS A 187 4.93 7.36 18.20
CA CYS A 187 6.31 6.87 18.17
C CYS A 187 6.51 5.72 17.18
N GLY A 188 5.54 4.80 17.10
CA GLY A 188 5.54 3.72 16.12
C GLY A 188 5.46 4.25 14.69
N ILE A 189 4.58 5.22 14.43
CA ILE A 189 4.48 5.88 13.11
C ILE A 189 5.82 6.51 12.73
N VAL A 190 6.44 7.30 13.62
CA VAL A 190 7.73 7.95 13.36
C VAL A 190 8.84 6.92 13.12
N ASN A 191 8.88 5.84 13.89
CA ASN A 191 9.87 4.77 13.70
C ASN A 191 9.79 4.16 12.29
N ILE A 192 8.57 3.80 11.84
CA ILE A 192 8.34 3.28 10.48
C ILE A 192 8.79 4.28 9.40
N CYS A 193 8.63 5.58 9.66
CA CYS A 193 9.06 6.61 8.73
C CYS A 193 10.57 6.67 8.60
N VAL A 194 11.28 6.65 9.73
CA VAL A 194 12.75 6.70 9.74
C VAL A 194 13.34 5.44 9.12
N GLU A 195 12.79 4.27 9.42
CA GLU A 195 13.21 3.03 8.76
C GLU A 195 13.02 3.12 7.24
N ALA A 196 11.82 3.52 6.78
CA ALA A 196 11.55 3.66 5.36
C ALA A 196 12.42 4.74 4.68
N LEU A 197 12.83 5.80 5.39
CA LEU A 197 13.78 6.79 4.88
C LEU A 197 15.16 6.15 4.63
N HIS A 198 15.66 5.31 5.54
CA HIS A 198 16.92 4.59 5.29
C HIS A 198 16.85 3.65 4.08
N ASP A 199 15.69 3.06 3.80
CA ASP A 199 15.52 2.17 2.66
C ASP A 199 15.47 2.88 1.30
N VAL A 200 15.03 4.14 1.26
CA VAL A 200 14.77 4.86 -0.01
C VAL A 200 15.65 6.07 -0.23
N MET A 201 16.24 6.66 0.80
CA MET A 201 17.08 7.84 0.66
C MET A 201 18.51 7.43 0.34
N THR A 202 19.00 7.85 -0.82
CA THR A 202 20.40 7.68 -1.22
C THR A 202 21.10 9.03 -1.17
N GLU A 203 22.32 9.07 -0.62
CA GLU A 203 23.16 10.26 -0.65
C GLU A 203 23.77 10.44 -2.04
N ASP A 204 23.55 11.62 -2.61
CA ASP A 204 24.19 12.02 -3.86
C ASP A 204 25.65 12.39 -3.58
N SER A 205 26.57 11.65 -4.19
CA SER A 205 28.02 11.80 -4.00
C SER A 205 28.57 13.17 -4.43
N ASP A 206 27.86 13.88 -5.31
CA ASP A 206 28.32 15.15 -5.87
C ASP A 206 27.78 16.35 -5.08
N THR A 207 26.59 16.21 -4.48
CA THR A 207 25.93 17.32 -3.77
C THR A 207 25.86 17.12 -2.24
N GLY A 208 26.11 15.90 -1.75
CA GLY A 208 25.90 15.53 -0.35
C GLY A 208 24.43 15.63 0.08
N THR A 209 23.50 15.68 -0.88
CA THR A 209 22.06 15.77 -0.60
C THR A 209 21.40 14.40 -0.67
N PHE A 210 20.35 14.20 0.11
CA PHE A 210 19.57 12.96 0.05
C PHE A 210 18.56 13.03 -1.09
N ARG A 211 18.52 11.99 -1.93
CA ARG A 211 17.51 11.79 -2.97
C ARG A 211 16.69 10.54 -2.67
N ASP A 212 15.38 10.66 -2.75
CA ASP A 212 14.46 9.52 -2.70
C ASP A 212 14.56 8.74 -4.03
N CYS A 213 15.14 7.55 -3.98
CA CYS A 213 15.42 6.73 -5.17
C CYS A 213 14.19 6.06 -5.76
N MET A 214 13.04 6.11 -5.06
CA MET A 214 11.78 5.58 -5.56
C MET A 214 11.03 6.57 -6.46
N LEU A 215 11.45 7.85 -6.46
CA LEU A 215 10.86 8.88 -7.31
C LEU A 215 11.18 8.62 -8.77
N MET A 216 10.13 8.54 -9.58
CA MET A 216 10.25 8.35 -11.02
C MET A 216 10.07 9.69 -11.75
N SER A 217 11.01 10.03 -12.63
CA SER A 217 10.83 11.15 -13.55
C SER A 217 10.13 10.71 -14.84
N GLN A 218 9.21 11.54 -15.34
CA GLN A 218 8.57 11.32 -16.65
C GLN A 218 9.60 11.24 -17.80
N PHE A 219 10.77 11.88 -17.62
CA PHE A 219 11.81 12.02 -18.64
C PHE A 219 12.98 11.03 -18.49
N GLU A 220 13.02 10.20 -17.44
CA GLU A 220 14.10 9.21 -17.26
C GLU A 220 13.90 8.02 -18.20
N GLU A 221 14.41 8.06 -19.43
CA GLU A 221 14.36 6.90 -20.32
C GLU A 221 15.00 5.66 -19.64
N PRO A 222 14.40 4.46 -19.78
CA PRO A 222 15.02 3.26 -19.24
C PRO A 222 16.40 3.13 -19.89
N LYS A 223 17.45 3.00 -19.07
CA LYS A 223 18.79 2.68 -19.58
C LYS A 223 18.77 1.24 -20.05
N LEU A 224 18.33 1.02 -21.29
CA LEU A 224 18.39 -0.29 -21.92
C LEU A 224 19.86 -0.62 -22.18
N SER A 225 20.29 -1.80 -21.73
CA SER A 225 21.56 -2.34 -22.23
C SER A 225 21.40 -2.79 -23.69
N ASP A 226 22.48 -2.86 -24.46
CA ASP A 226 22.43 -3.24 -25.89
C ASP A 226 21.81 -4.63 -26.15
N ASP A 227 21.72 -5.48 -25.11
CA ASP A 227 21.13 -6.83 -25.16
C ASP A 227 19.66 -6.89 -24.69
N GLU A 228 19.06 -5.78 -24.25
CA GLU A 228 17.67 -5.76 -23.77
C GLU A 228 16.67 -5.49 -24.90
N GLU A 229 15.63 -6.31 -24.97
CA GLU A 229 14.51 -6.08 -25.86
C GLU A 229 13.83 -4.73 -25.56
N PRO A 230 13.39 -3.99 -26.59
CA PRO A 230 12.71 -2.72 -26.39
C PRO A 230 11.42 -2.92 -25.58
N PRO A 231 11.05 -1.97 -24.70
CA PRO A 231 9.92 -2.12 -23.80
C PRO A 231 8.61 -2.29 -24.58
N THR A 232 7.81 -3.28 -24.17
CA THR A 232 6.52 -3.55 -24.81
C THR A 232 5.53 -2.43 -24.52
N GLU A 233 4.45 -2.33 -25.30
CA GLU A 233 3.35 -1.40 -25.02
C GLU A 233 2.73 -1.65 -23.63
N GLN A 234 2.76 -2.88 -23.13
CA GLN A 234 2.29 -3.19 -21.79
C GLN A 234 3.22 -2.61 -20.71
N ASP A 235 4.54 -2.65 -20.95
CA ASP A 235 5.52 -2.09 -20.01
C ASP A 235 5.44 -0.57 -19.97
N LYS A 236 5.23 0.08 -21.12
CA LYS A 236 4.94 1.52 -21.19
C LYS A 236 3.71 1.90 -20.38
N ARG A 237 2.61 1.14 -20.48
CA ARG A 237 1.40 1.38 -19.68
C ARG A 237 1.65 1.23 -18.18
N LYS A 238 2.31 0.13 -17.77
CA LYS A 238 2.69 -0.08 -16.36
C LYS A 238 3.52 1.08 -15.82
N ARG A 239 4.47 1.56 -16.61
CA ARG A 239 5.31 2.70 -16.26
C ARG A 239 4.52 4.00 -16.10
N LEU A 240 3.63 4.31 -17.04
CA LEU A 240 2.76 5.49 -16.93
C LEU A 240 1.91 5.45 -15.66
N MET A 241 1.34 4.28 -15.34
CA MET A 241 0.56 4.10 -14.11
C MET A 241 1.42 4.13 -12.86
N ALA A 242 2.69 3.76 -12.94
CA ALA A 242 3.63 3.91 -11.84
C ALA A 242 3.93 5.39 -11.56
N LEU A 243 3.97 6.26 -12.56
CA LEU A 243 4.18 7.70 -12.38
C LEU A 243 3.04 8.41 -11.63
N GLU A 244 1.83 7.85 -11.67
CA GLU A 244 0.67 8.36 -10.93
C GLU A 244 0.58 7.80 -9.50
N ASP A 245 1.38 6.78 -9.17
CA ASP A 245 1.40 6.15 -7.86
C ASP A 245 2.09 7.07 -6.83
N PRO A 246 1.49 7.34 -5.65
CA PRO A 246 2.13 8.10 -4.58
C PRO A 246 3.53 7.61 -4.20
N VAL A 247 3.78 6.30 -4.29
CA VAL A 247 5.09 5.71 -3.98
C VAL A 247 6.19 6.25 -4.90
N HIS A 248 5.87 6.61 -6.14
CA HIS A 248 6.84 7.08 -7.14
C HIS A 248 6.71 8.57 -7.47
N SER A 249 5.66 9.23 -7.00
CA SER A 249 5.40 10.66 -7.25
C SER A 249 5.59 11.55 -6.02
N VAL A 250 5.53 10.99 -4.80
CA VAL A 250 5.67 11.73 -3.54
C VAL A 250 7.04 11.46 -2.92
N SER A 251 7.79 12.54 -2.62
CA SER A 251 9.04 12.45 -1.87
C SER A 251 8.72 12.08 -0.42
N LEU A 252 9.26 10.97 0.08
CA LEU A 252 9.00 10.56 1.46
C LEU A 252 9.54 11.58 2.45
N GLN A 253 10.75 12.10 2.22
CA GLN A 253 11.40 13.10 3.06
C GLN A 253 10.53 14.37 3.20
N GLN A 254 10.01 14.88 2.07
CA GLN A 254 9.13 16.05 2.06
C GLN A 254 7.81 15.77 2.77
N PHE A 255 7.21 14.61 2.51
CA PHE A 255 5.94 14.24 3.10
C PHE A 255 6.03 14.10 4.64
N VAL A 256 7.10 13.49 5.15
CA VAL A 256 7.40 13.41 6.58
C VAL A 256 7.47 14.80 7.20
N TYR A 257 8.25 15.70 6.59
CA TYR A 257 8.40 17.08 7.06
C TYR A 257 7.06 17.80 7.15
N GLU A 258 6.27 17.77 6.08
CA GLU A 258 4.98 18.44 6.00
C GLU A 258 3.99 17.91 7.05
N LYS A 259 3.93 16.58 7.22
CA LYS A 259 3.02 15.93 8.18
C LYS A 259 3.40 16.23 9.62
N LEU A 260 4.69 16.23 9.96
CA LEU A 260 5.16 16.59 11.29
C LEU A 260 4.94 18.07 11.60
N LYS A 261 5.20 18.95 10.63
CA LYS A 261 4.89 20.39 10.79
C LYS A 261 3.40 20.64 10.93
N ALA A 262 2.56 19.94 10.18
CA ALA A 262 1.12 20.03 10.32
C ALA A 262 0.65 19.55 11.72
N GLN A 263 1.24 18.47 12.24
CA GLN A 263 0.95 17.98 13.60
C GLN A 263 1.36 19.00 14.66
N GLN A 264 2.56 19.59 14.52
CA GLN A 264 3.05 20.64 15.41
C GLN A 264 2.14 21.87 15.37
N ALA A 265 1.69 22.31 14.19
CA ALA A 265 0.80 23.45 14.04
C ALA A 265 -0.58 23.20 14.68
N LEU A 266 -1.07 21.96 14.64
CA LEU A 266 -2.34 21.57 15.25
C LEU A 266 -2.28 21.56 16.78
N MET A 267 -1.25 20.95 17.37
CA MET A 267 -1.15 20.76 18.82
C MET A 267 -0.46 21.92 19.56
N GLY A 268 0.34 22.72 18.85
CA GLY A 268 1.26 23.70 19.42
C GLY A 268 2.58 23.09 19.91
N ASP A 269 3.61 23.94 20.02
CA ASP A 269 4.99 23.51 20.29
C ASP A 269 5.15 22.68 21.56
N GLN A 270 4.46 23.05 22.64
CA GLN A 270 4.59 22.37 23.92
C GLN A 270 4.04 20.94 23.88
N ALA A 271 2.84 20.77 23.34
CA ALA A 271 2.20 19.46 23.27
C ALA A 271 2.88 18.56 22.23
N PHE A 272 3.35 19.14 21.11
CA PHE A 272 4.17 18.41 20.14
C PHE A 272 5.53 17.99 20.73
N GLY A 273 6.15 18.82 21.56
CA GLY A 273 7.37 18.47 22.29
C GLY A 273 7.18 17.23 23.16
N LEU A 274 6.10 17.17 23.95
CA LEU A 274 5.76 15.99 24.76
C LEU A 274 5.51 14.73 23.89
N LEU A 275 4.90 14.91 22.72
CA LEU A 275 4.68 13.81 21.78
C LEU A 275 6.01 13.28 21.22
N MET A 276 6.94 14.18 20.88
CA MET A 276 8.28 13.81 20.41
C MET A 276 9.14 13.14 21.50
N GLU A 277 8.91 13.43 22.79
CA GLU A 277 9.58 12.72 23.90
C GLU A 277 9.21 11.23 23.99
N THR A 278 8.09 10.81 23.38
CA THR A 278 7.71 9.39 23.28
C THR A 278 8.53 8.63 22.24
N VAL A 279 9.21 9.34 21.33
CA VAL A 279 10.05 8.77 20.28
C VAL A 279 11.45 8.55 20.84
N ASP A 280 12.05 7.40 20.52
CA ASP A 280 13.43 7.11 20.93
C ASP A 280 14.40 8.20 20.44
N THR A 281 15.34 8.59 21.31
CA THR A 281 16.26 9.71 21.04
C THR A 281 17.12 9.48 19.81
N GLU A 282 17.51 8.22 19.53
CA GLU A 282 18.28 7.87 18.33
C GLU A 282 17.44 8.07 17.06
N ILE A 283 16.18 7.62 17.08
CA ILE A 283 15.24 7.80 15.96
C ILE A 283 15.00 9.30 15.68
N VAL A 284 14.87 10.13 16.72
CA VAL A 284 14.75 11.58 16.56
C VAL A 284 16.01 12.19 15.93
N GLN A 285 17.20 11.75 16.31
CA GLN A 285 18.45 12.25 15.72
C GLN A 285 18.57 11.87 14.25
N GLN A 286 18.26 10.62 13.90
CA GLN A 286 18.24 10.14 12.51
C GLN A 286 17.22 10.90 11.67
N LEU A 287 16.01 11.10 12.19
CA LEU A 287 14.97 11.91 11.54
C LEU A 287 15.47 13.33 11.27
N GLN A 288 16.06 13.98 12.29
CA GLN A 288 16.61 15.33 12.12
C GLN A 288 17.72 15.38 11.06
N GLN A 289 18.55 14.34 10.94
CA GLN A 289 19.57 14.27 9.89
C GLN A 289 18.96 14.28 8.50
N PHE A 290 17.91 13.48 8.26
CA PHE A 290 17.19 13.51 6.99
C PHE A 290 16.51 14.87 6.76
N LEU A 291 15.98 15.53 7.79
CA LEU A 291 15.24 16.78 7.63
C LEU A 291 16.12 18.04 7.50
N ARG A 292 17.43 17.98 7.78
CA ARG A 292 18.34 19.14 7.74
C ARG A 292 18.47 19.84 6.36
N GLY A 293 18.05 19.18 5.29
CA GLY A 293 18.13 19.69 3.91
C GLY A 293 16.87 20.37 3.37
N LEU A 294 15.80 20.50 4.18
CA LEU A 294 14.50 21.07 3.82
C LEU A 294 14.22 22.38 4.57
#